data_AF-A0A1V4ATV2-F1
#
_entry.id   AF-A0A1V4ATV2-F1
#
_cell.length_a   1.000
_cell.length_b   1.000
_cell.length_c   1.000
_cell.angle_alpha   90.00
_cell.angle_beta   90.00
_cell.angle_gamma   90.00
#
_symmetry.space_group_name_H-M   'P 1'
#
loop_
_entity.id
_entity.type
_entity.pdbx_description
1 polymer ?
#
loop_
_entity_poly.entity_id
_entity_poly.type
_entity_poly.pdbx_seq_one_letter_code
_entity_poly.pdbx_strand_id
1 'polypeptide(L)'
;MKSIRWPFVTLRRMAQECSRLKQKHTQDITQLKQEYDQDLAQLRREYAWIEQERARLIRLHLQLLQDCLCGIIYEDPPLKTLAVEKFDAKLREYGWDWPSFAHTMIGRKRLANLCALVESVLGEGIEGDLIETGVWRGGACILMRGVLDAYCVKDRNVWLADSFEGCPQPNSEKYPADADDKFYTYPELSVSIEEVKRNFEKYGLLDDQVKFLKGWFKDTLPNAPIEKLAVLRLDGDLYESTMDVLVALYDKLSEGGYVIIDDYHVVEGCKKAVNDFLIHRGEIPEKKEIDGVGVYWRKFSPTQGAVPALFLHIQKTAGTSIVTAVRQHYGHSMTSYEDCWGHQPDEFTNVKFVSGHIGYDYAKTLFPGRFSFTFLRNPIERILSMYFFCRGRDPHKFVIYERANRLDLEDFLAAGFSDPWVKKNIWNNQVWQLAHGYAHLDNRAIDDFSGQQLLDLAMGHLGKFSYIGFTETVDTDCANIFLHLKLPPTVALPVVNATAGKLLVQDISKKAQELLSELTVLDWQLYEYARNRYSKRVQPG
;
A
#
# COMPACT_ATOMS: atom_id res chain seq x y z
N MET A 1 -35.07 -14.98 83.88
CA MET A 1 -34.91 -15.25 82.43
C MET A 1 -35.62 -16.57 82.10
N LYS A 2 -36.81 -16.54 81.51
CA LYS A 2 -37.49 -17.78 81.04
C LYS A 2 -36.92 -18.13 79.66
N SER A 3 -36.20 -19.25 79.55
CA SER A 3 -35.67 -19.74 78.27
C SER A 3 -36.81 -20.29 77.41
N ILE A 4 -37.04 -19.70 76.24
CA ILE A 4 -37.94 -20.26 75.24
C ILE A 4 -37.21 -21.45 74.59
N ARG A 5 -37.56 -22.68 74.97
CA ARG A 5 -37.12 -23.91 74.28
C ARG A 5 -37.99 -24.10 73.05
N TRP A 6 -37.42 -23.85 71.86
CA TRP A 6 -38.02 -24.33 70.62
C TRP A 6 -37.85 -25.87 70.55
N PRO A 7 -38.89 -26.66 70.22
CA PRO A 7 -38.76 -28.11 70.13
C PRO A 7 -37.79 -28.51 69.00
N PHE A 8 -36.81 -29.38 69.29
CA PHE A 8 -35.84 -29.91 68.33
C PHE A 8 -36.48 -30.52 67.06
N VAL A 9 -37.71 -31.02 67.16
CA VAL A 9 -38.50 -31.57 66.04
C VAL A 9 -38.86 -30.48 65.02
N THR A 10 -39.10 -29.25 65.47
CA THR A 10 -39.45 -28.11 64.61
C THR A 10 -38.25 -27.65 63.78
N LEU A 11 -37.05 -27.61 64.38
CA LEU A 11 -35.81 -27.24 63.68
C LEU A 11 -35.41 -28.24 62.58
N ARG A 12 -35.55 -29.56 62.82
CA ARG A 12 -35.29 -30.57 61.78
C ARG A 12 -36.26 -30.49 60.61
N ARG A 13 -37.55 -30.28 60.87
CA ARG A 13 -38.55 -30.08 59.81
C ARG A 13 -38.29 -28.82 59.00
N MET A 14 -37.91 -27.72 59.68
CA MET A 14 -37.52 -26.47 58.99
C MET A 14 -36.28 -26.68 58.12
N ALA A 15 -35.26 -27.42 58.59
CA ALA A 15 -34.07 -27.71 57.79
C ALA A 15 -34.36 -28.56 56.55
N GLN A 16 -35.21 -29.60 56.69
CA GLN A 16 -35.65 -30.43 55.56
C GLN A 16 -36.45 -29.63 54.53
N GLU A 17 -37.37 -28.78 54.99
CA GLU A 17 -38.16 -27.92 54.11
C GLU A 17 -37.29 -26.86 53.41
N CYS A 18 -36.34 -26.24 54.11
CA CYS A 18 -35.35 -25.35 53.50
C CYS A 18 -34.50 -26.06 52.43
N SER A 19 -34.10 -27.32 52.65
CA SER A 19 -33.37 -28.12 51.66
C SER A 19 -34.22 -28.44 50.43
N ARG A 20 -35.49 -28.80 50.64
CA ARG A 20 -36.45 -29.07 49.56
C ARG A 20 -36.71 -27.83 48.70
N LEU A 21 -36.92 -26.68 49.34
CA LEU A 21 -37.10 -25.40 48.65
C LEU A 21 -35.85 -24.98 47.86
N LYS A 22 -34.66 -25.16 48.43
CA LYS A 22 -33.39 -24.93 47.70
C LYS A 22 -33.27 -25.81 46.46
N GLN A 23 -33.56 -27.11 46.58
CA GLN A 23 -33.49 -28.03 45.44
C GLN A 23 -34.50 -27.66 44.35
N LYS A 24 -35.74 -27.33 44.74
CA LYS A 24 -36.77 -26.86 43.81
C LYS A 24 -36.33 -25.58 43.09
N HIS A 25 -35.86 -24.57 43.82
CA HIS A 25 -35.38 -23.31 43.22
C HIS A 25 -34.21 -23.54 42.26
N THR A 26 -33.27 -24.45 42.59
CA THR A 26 -32.17 -24.80 41.68
C THR A 26 -32.68 -25.46 40.40
N GLN A 27 -33.67 -26.35 40.48
CA GLN A 27 -34.30 -26.99 39.32
C GLN A 27 -35.04 -25.95 38.46
N ASP A 28 -35.85 -25.09 39.08
CA ASP A 28 -36.59 -24.01 38.39
C ASP A 28 -35.61 -23.06 37.66
N ILE A 29 -34.51 -22.65 38.30
CA ILE A 29 -33.47 -21.81 37.68
C ILE A 29 -32.78 -22.54 36.51
N THR A 30 -32.53 -23.84 36.65
CA THR A 30 -31.88 -24.63 35.59
C THR A 30 -32.79 -24.77 34.37
N GLN A 31 -34.09 -25.01 34.60
CA GLN A 31 -35.08 -25.07 33.53
C GLN A 31 -35.20 -23.71 32.82
N LEU A 32 -35.33 -22.61 33.56
CA LEU A 32 -35.40 -21.26 32.99
C LEU A 32 -34.15 -20.91 32.16
N LYS A 33 -32.96 -21.33 32.61
CA LYS A 33 -31.72 -21.16 31.83
C LYS A 33 -31.75 -21.96 30.53
N GLN A 34 -32.23 -23.19 30.57
CA GLN A 34 -32.32 -24.03 29.39
C GLN A 34 -33.33 -23.47 28.37
N GLU A 35 -34.48 -22.98 28.84
CA GLU A 35 -35.48 -22.29 28.01
C GLU A 35 -34.88 -21.01 27.38
N TYR A 36 -34.21 -20.18 28.19
CA TYR A 36 -33.53 -18.97 27.71
C TYR A 36 -32.46 -19.27 26.65
N ASP A 37 -31.63 -20.31 26.86
CA ASP A 37 -30.58 -20.70 25.90
C ASP A 37 -31.18 -21.23 24.59
N GLN A 38 -32.33 -21.92 24.65
CA GLN A 38 -33.06 -22.38 23.47
C GLN A 38 -33.64 -21.21 22.68
N ASP A 39 -34.30 -20.27 23.36
CA ASP A 39 -34.85 -19.05 22.77
C ASP A 39 -33.74 -18.20 22.13
N LEU A 40 -32.63 -18.01 22.83
CA LEU A 40 -31.47 -17.27 22.32
C LEU A 40 -30.85 -17.97 21.09
N ALA A 41 -30.78 -19.30 21.09
CA ALA A 41 -30.30 -20.06 19.95
C ALA A 41 -31.26 -19.95 18.74
N GLN A 42 -32.57 -19.90 18.98
CA GLN A 42 -33.57 -19.67 17.93
C GLN A 42 -33.43 -18.26 17.34
N LEU A 43 -33.39 -17.23 18.19
CA LEU A 43 -33.22 -15.84 17.75
C LEU A 43 -31.94 -15.64 16.94
N ARG A 44 -30.83 -16.29 17.32
CA ARG A 44 -29.57 -16.26 16.56
C ARG A 44 -29.72 -16.87 15.16
N ARG A 45 -30.47 -17.98 15.03
CA ARG A 45 -30.73 -18.61 13.72
C ARG A 45 -31.62 -17.73 12.85
N GLU A 46 -32.67 -17.15 13.42
CA GLU A 46 -33.58 -16.23 12.72
C GLU A 46 -32.83 -14.98 12.26
N TYR A 47 -32.02 -14.36 13.12
CA TYR A 47 -31.20 -13.21 12.76
C TYR A 47 -30.21 -13.53 11.64
N ALA A 48 -29.50 -14.66 11.73
CA ALA A 48 -28.57 -15.08 10.69
C ALA A 48 -29.27 -15.31 9.34
N TRP A 49 -30.47 -15.88 9.35
CA TRP A 49 -31.28 -16.06 8.14
C TRP A 49 -31.73 -14.71 7.56
N ILE A 50 -32.20 -13.77 8.39
CA ILE A 50 -32.59 -12.42 7.95
C ILE A 50 -31.41 -11.70 7.29
N GLU A 51 -30.22 -11.77 7.89
CA GLU A 51 -29.02 -11.13 7.32
C GLU A 51 -28.62 -11.75 5.97
N GLN A 52 -28.70 -13.07 5.83
CA GLN A 52 -28.45 -13.75 4.56
C GLN A 52 -29.47 -13.36 3.48
N GLU A 53 -30.76 -13.32 3.85
CA GLU A 53 -31.82 -12.97 2.92
C GLU A 53 -31.75 -11.49 2.51
N ARG A 54 -31.43 -10.60 3.46
CA ARG A 54 -31.14 -9.19 3.18
C ARG A 54 -30.00 -9.05 2.18
N ALA A 55 -28.88 -9.74 2.41
CA ALA A 55 -27.74 -9.70 1.49
C ALA A 55 -28.08 -10.25 0.10
N ARG A 56 -28.93 -11.28 0.02
CA ARG A 56 -29.43 -11.83 -1.25
C ARG A 56 -30.28 -10.82 -2.02
N LEU A 57 -31.21 -10.14 -1.33
CA LEU A 57 -32.10 -9.15 -1.94
C LEU A 57 -31.35 -7.90 -2.40
N ILE A 58 -30.42 -7.38 -1.60
CA ILE A 58 -29.55 -6.26 -1.99
C ILE A 58 -28.79 -6.61 -3.28
N ARG A 59 -28.16 -7.80 -3.33
CA ARG A 59 -27.42 -8.24 -4.52
C ARG A 59 -28.30 -8.29 -5.76
N LEU A 60 -29.51 -8.87 -5.66
CA LEU A 60 -30.44 -8.94 -6.78
C LEU A 60 -30.90 -7.56 -7.23
N HIS A 61 -31.20 -6.66 -6.28
CA HIS A 61 -31.60 -5.30 -6.58
C HIS A 61 -30.48 -4.54 -7.31
N LEU A 62 -29.26 -4.58 -6.79
CA LEU A 62 -28.12 -3.88 -7.40
C LEU A 62 -27.74 -4.49 -8.75
N GLN A 63 -27.86 -5.81 -8.93
CA GLN A 63 -27.65 -6.44 -10.23
C GLN A 63 -28.67 -5.95 -11.27
N LEU A 64 -29.96 -5.97 -10.91
CA LEU A 64 -31.03 -5.47 -11.78
C LEU A 64 -30.85 -3.99 -12.11
N LEU A 65 -30.48 -3.17 -11.12
CA LEU A 65 -30.22 -1.75 -11.31
C LEU A 65 -29.10 -1.53 -12.35
N GLN A 66 -28.00 -2.27 -12.25
CA GLN A 66 -26.91 -2.19 -13.24
C GLN A 66 -27.38 -2.58 -14.64
N ASP A 67 -28.12 -3.67 -14.78
CA ASP A 67 -28.64 -4.15 -16.07
C ASP A 67 -29.64 -3.15 -16.70
N CYS A 68 -30.46 -2.49 -15.87
CA CYS A 68 -31.34 -1.39 -16.28
C CYS A 68 -30.53 -0.18 -16.77
N LEU A 69 -29.52 0.23 -16.01
CA LEU A 69 -28.76 1.46 -16.27
C LEU A 69 -27.97 1.39 -17.57
N CYS A 70 -27.36 0.25 -17.87
CA CYS A 70 -26.68 0.01 -19.15
C CYS A 70 -27.61 -0.55 -20.23
N GLY A 71 -28.93 -0.63 -20.01
CA GLY A 71 -29.91 -0.95 -21.05
C GLY A 71 -29.85 -2.38 -21.59
N ILE A 72 -29.23 -3.32 -20.87
CA ILE A 72 -29.16 -4.74 -21.27
C ILE A 72 -30.55 -5.38 -21.29
N ILE A 73 -31.41 -5.02 -20.32
CA ILE A 73 -32.75 -5.62 -20.17
C ILE A 73 -33.61 -5.41 -21.42
N TYR A 74 -33.40 -4.30 -22.13
CA TYR A 74 -34.17 -3.93 -23.31
C TYR A 74 -33.37 -4.06 -24.61
N GLU A 75 -32.15 -4.60 -24.53
CA GLU A 75 -31.22 -4.67 -25.66
C GLU A 75 -31.12 -3.33 -26.40
N ASP A 76 -30.91 -2.24 -25.63
CA ASP A 76 -30.88 -0.88 -26.16
C ASP A 76 -29.79 -0.75 -27.23
N PRO A 77 -30.10 -0.42 -28.49
CA PRO A 77 -29.09 -0.28 -29.53
C PRO A 77 -28.16 0.91 -29.28
N PRO A 78 -26.96 0.93 -29.87
CA PRO A 78 -26.10 2.09 -29.80
C PRO A 78 -26.61 3.27 -30.63
N LEU A 79 -26.06 4.45 -30.37
CA LEU A 79 -26.29 5.66 -31.14
C LEU A 79 -25.87 5.44 -32.60
N LYS A 80 -26.71 5.93 -33.51
CA LYS A 80 -26.49 5.81 -34.96
C LYS A 80 -25.18 6.43 -35.44
N THR A 81 -24.64 7.39 -34.68
CA THR A 81 -23.35 8.05 -34.95
C THR A 81 -22.16 7.08 -34.94
N LEU A 82 -22.27 5.93 -34.27
CA LEU A 82 -21.21 4.92 -34.21
C LEU A 82 -21.23 3.90 -35.36
N ALA A 83 -22.11 4.06 -36.35
CA ALA A 83 -22.28 3.13 -37.49
C ALA A 83 -22.61 1.66 -37.11
N VAL A 84 -22.88 1.39 -35.83
CA VAL A 84 -23.44 0.14 -35.32
C VAL A 84 -24.92 0.38 -35.08
N GLU A 85 -25.79 -0.47 -35.64
CA GLU A 85 -27.25 -0.25 -35.59
C GLU A 85 -28.00 -1.22 -34.66
N LYS A 86 -27.32 -2.26 -34.16
CA LYS A 86 -27.93 -3.30 -33.32
C LYS A 86 -27.19 -3.42 -32.01
N PHE A 87 -27.93 -3.78 -30.97
CA PHE A 87 -27.35 -4.13 -29.69
C PHE A 87 -26.39 -5.32 -29.83
N ASP A 88 -25.22 -5.19 -29.19
CA ASP A 88 -24.25 -6.26 -29.04
C ASP A 88 -23.93 -6.39 -27.55
N ALA A 89 -24.25 -7.56 -26.99
CA ALA A 89 -24.08 -7.81 -25.56
C ALA A 89 -22.62 -7.68 -25.10
N LYS A 90 -21.65 -8.03 -25.96
CA LYS A 90 -20.23 -7.90 -25.62
C LYS A 90 -19.80 -6.44 -25.64
N LEU A 91 -20.23 -5.65 -26.62
CA LEU A 91 -19.93 -4.22 -26.62
C LEU A 91 -20.51 -3.54 -25.37
N ARG A 92 -21.75 -3.87 -24.98
CA ARG A 92 -22.36 -3.31 -23.78
C ARG A 92 -21.73 -3.78 -22.49
N GLU A 93 -21.32 -5.04 -22.40
CA GLU A 93 -20.64 -5.61 -21.23
C GLU A 93 -19.36 -4.81 -20.91
N TYR A 94 -18.60 -4.45 -21.93
CA TYR A 94 -17.33 -3.72 -21.82
C TYR A 94 -17.46 -2.19 -21.97
N GLY A 95 -18.66 -1.68 -22.26
CA GLY A 95 -18.90 -0.25 -22.47
C GLY A 95 -18.14 0.32 -23.67
N TRP A 96 -18.10 -0.44 -24.77
CA TRP A 96 -17.45 -0.07 -26.03
C TRP A 96 -18.42 0.52 -27.05
N ASP A 97 -19.65 0.82 -26.63
CA ASP A 97 -20.68 1.45 -27.44
C ASP A 97 -21.34 2.58 -26.66
N TRP A 98 -22.03 3.48 -27.38
CA TRP A 98 -22.78 4.58 -26.77
C TRP A 98 -24.27 4.27 -26.86
N PRO A 99 -24.96 3.93 -25.75
CA PRO A 99 -26.35 3.49 -25.81
C PRO A 99 -27.31 4.61 -26.23
N SER A 100 -28.33 4.26 -27.03
CA SER A 100 -29.27 5.24 -27.55
C SER A 100 -30.22 5.79 -26.48
N PHE A 101 -30.62 4.96 -25.50
CA PHE A 101 -31.53 5.33 -24.41
C PHE A 101 -30.97 5.09 -23.00
N ALA A 102 -30.04 4.15 -22.83
CA ALA A 102 -29.53 3.78 -21.51
C ALA A 102 -28.89 4.98 -20.81
N HIS A 103 -28.89 4.97 -19.47
CA HIS A 103 -28.48 6.12 -18.67
C HIS A 103 -26.97 6.15 -18.39
N THR A 104 -26.21 5.14 -18.81
CA THR A 104 -24.74 5.12 -18.75
C THR A 104 -24.15 4.32 -19.91
N MET A 105 -22.99 4.75 -20.39
CA MET A 105 -22.23 4.09 -21.46
C MET A 105 -21.03 3.27 -20.96
N ILE A 106 -20.78 3.27 -19.64
CA ILE A 106 -19.55 2.69 -19.06
C ILE A 106 -19.57 1.15 -19.09
N GLY A 107 -20.73 0.57 -19.42
CA GLY A 107 -20.91 -0.87 -19.54
C GLY A 107 -21.01 -1.60 -18.20
N ARG A 108 -21.27 -2.91 -18.30
CA ARG A 108 -21.62 -3.74 -17.14
C ARG A 108 -20.45 -3.97 -16.20
N LYS A 109 -19.22 -4.08 -16.72
CA LYS A 109 -18.00 -4.32 -15.94
C LYS A 109 -17.60 -3.13 -15.07
N ARG A 110 -17.57 -1.91 -15.63
CA ARG A 110 -17.27 -0.70 -14.85
C ARG A 110 -18.38 -0.39 -13.85
N LEU A 111 -19.65 -0.66 -14.16
CA LEU A 111 -20.73 -0.61 -13.15
C LEU A 111 -20.51 -1.62 -12.01
N ALA A 112 -20.13 -2.87 -12.32
CA ALA A 112 -19.84 -3.88 -11.30
C ALA A 112 -18.64 -3.48 -10.42
N ASN A 113 -17.59 -2.93 -11.04
CA ASN A 113 -16.45 -2.38 -10.32
C ASN A 113 -16.89 -1.25 -9.37
N LEU A 114 -17.59 -0.25 -9.88
CA LEU A 114 -18.07 0.88 -9.08
C LEU A 114 -18.93 0.40 -7.90
N CYS A 115 -19.87 -0.52 -8.14
CA CYS A 115 -20.69 -1.13 -7.08
C CYS A 115 -19.81 -1.78 -6.00
N ALA A 116 -18.85 -2.61 -6.39
CA ALA A 116 -17.96 -3.31 -5.47
C ALA A 116 -17.06 -2.36 -4.67
N LEU A 117 -16.57 -1.27 -5.28
CA LEU A 117 -15.73 -0.29 -4.58
C LEU A 117 -16.55 0.54 -3.59
N VAL A 118 -17.78 0.91 -3.94
CA VAL A 118 -18.70 1.57 -2.99
C VAL A 118 -19.05 0.63 -1.82
N GLU A 119 -19.37 -0.64 -2.09
CA GLU A 119 -19.62 -1.64 -1.03
C GLU A 119 -18.39 -1.83 -0.12
N SER A 120 -17.17 -1.82 -0.68
CA SER A 120 -15.93 -1.92 0.09
C SER A 120 -15.73 -0.73 1.02
N VAL A 121 -15.88 0.52 0.56
CA VAL A 121 -15.71 1.69 1.43
C VAL A 121 -16.76 1.75 2.53
N LEU A 122 -17.98 1.26 2.28
CA LEU A 122 -19.02 1.13 3.30
C LEU A 122 -18.69 0.03 4.32
N GLY A 123 -18.30 -1.15 3.85
CA GLY A 123 -17.96 -2.28 4.71
C GLY A 123 -16.73 -2.04 5.59
N GLU A 124 -15.80 -1.21 5.10
CA GLU A 124 -14.57 -0.84 5.81
C GLU A 124 -14.69 0.46 6.62
N GLY A 125 -15.83 1.16 6.52
CA GLY A 125 -16.08 2.40 7.26
C GLY A 125 -15.19 3.57 6.82
N ILE A 126 -14.75 3.61 5.55
CA ILE A 126 -13.92 4.69 5.01
C ILE A 126 -14.77 5.95 4.90
N GLU A 127 -14.43 7.03 5.60
CA GLU A 127 -15.22 8.27 5.62
C GLU A 127 -15.24 9.00 4.26
N GLY A 128 -16.33 9.72 3.97
CA GLY A 128 -16.41 10.65 2.84
C GLY A 128 -17.52 10.36 1.83
N ASP A 129 -17.84 11.37 1.03
CA ASP A 129 -18.86 11.30 -0.01
C ASP A 129 -18.39 10.54 -1.25
N LEU A 130 -19.30 10.33 -2.20
CA LEU A 130 -19.01 9.72 -3.51
C LEU A 130 -19.11 10.82 -4.58
N ILE A 131 -18.21 10.83 -5.56
CA ILE A 131 -18.27 11.79 -6.67
C ILE A 131 -17.93 11.14 -8.01
N GLU A 132 -18.61 11.62 -9.05
CA GLU A 132 -18.26 11.43 -10.45
C GLU A 132 -18.06 12.79 -11.12
N THR A 133 -17.01 12.90 -11.94
CA THR A 133 -16.68 14.11 -12.72
C THR A 133 -16.76 13.78 -14.20
N GLY A 134 -17.87 14.16 -14.82
CA GLY A 134 -18.33 13.70 -16.13
C GLY A 134 -19.37 12.60 -15.96
N VAL A 135 -20.66 12.97 -16.05
CA VAL A 135 -21.78 12.11 -15.66
C VAL A 135 -22.69 11.72 -16.83
N TRP A 136 -22.64 12.46 -17.94
CA TRP A 136 -23.53 12.26 -19.10
C TRP A 136 -25.01 12.19 -18.66
N ARG A 137 -25.69 11.04 -18.84
CA ARG A 137 -27.08 10.80 -18.43
C ARG A 137 -27.26 10.46 -16.95
N GLY A 138 -26.16 10.36 -16.19
CA GLY A 138 -26.12 10.21 -14.73
C GLY A 138 -26.18 8.78 -14.20
N GLY A 139 -26.13 7.77 -15.06
CA GLY A 139 -26.42 6.39 -14.66
C GLY A 139 -25.46 5.80 -13.63
N ALA A 140 -24.17 6.14 -13.69
CA ALA A 140 -23.20 5.66 -12.70
C ALA A 140 -23.40 6.34 -11.34
N CYS A 141 -23.75 7.63 -11.30
CA CYS A 141 -24.22 8.29 -10.08
C CYS A 141 -25.53 7.72 -9.52
N ILE A 142 -26.48 7.34 -10.38
CA ILE A 142 -27.71 6.64 -9.96
C ILE A 142 -27.34 5.31 -9.28
N LEU A 143 -26.36 4.57 -9.81
CA LEU A 143 -25.85 3.36 -9.17
C LEU A 143 -25.24 3.66 -7.79
N MET A 144 -24.36 4.65 -7.68
CA MET A 144 -23.77 5.04 -6.39
C MET A 144 -24.86 5.37 -5.35
N ARG A 145 -25.86 6.16 -5.74
CA ARG A 145 -27.01 6.45 -4.86
C ARG A 145 -27.80 5.20 -4.54
N GLY A 146 -28.05 4.31 -5.51
CA GLY A 146 -28.75 3.04 -5.31
C GLY A 146 -28.05 2.11 -4.32
N VAL A 147 -26.71 2.08 -4.32
CA VAL A 147 -25.92 1.34 -3.31
C VAL A 147 -26.14 1.94 -1.92
N LEU A 148 -26.03 3.26 -1.77
CA LEU A 148 -26.30 3.91 -0.47
C LEU A 148 -27.73 3.62 0.02
N ASP A 149 -28.71 3.56 -0.89
CA ASP A 149 -30.11 3.26 -0.54
C ASP A 149 -30.28 1.83 -0.04
N ALA A 150 -29.73 0.86 -0.79
CA ALA A 150 -29.84 -0.55 -0.48
C ALA A 150 -29.21 -0.91 0.88
N TYR A 151 -28.18 -0.17 1.28
CA TYR A 151 -27.53 -0.30 2.59
C TYR A 151 -28.06 0.65 3.66
N CYS A 152 -29.10 1.44 3.37
CA CYS A 152 -29.70 2.43 4.28
C CYS A 152 -28.72 3.50 4.80
N VAL A 153 -27.74 3.88 4.00
CA VAL A 153 -26.70 4.87 4.36
C VAL A 153 -27.24 6.29 4.14
N LYS A 154 -27.27 7.10 5.21
CA LYS A 154 -27.88 8.45 5.22
C LYS A 154 -26.91 9.59 5.47
N ASP A 155 -25.65 9.28 5.73
CA ASP A 155 -24.60 10.21 6.15
C ASP A 155 -23.56 10.51 5.05
N ARG A 156 -23.89 10.20 3.79
CA ARG A 156 -23.03 10.43 2.61
C ARG A 156 -23.83 10.99 1.46
N ASN A 157 -23.21 11.88 0.71
CA ASN A 157 -23.77 12.42 -0.54
C ASN A 157 -23.14 11.72 -1.76
N VAL A 158 -23.88 11.79 -2.88
CA VAL A 158 -23.40 11.52 -4.23
C VAL A 158 -23.35 12.85 -4.98
N TRP A 159 -22.15 13.26 -5.34
CA TRP A 159 -21.89 14.49 -6.09
C TRP A 159 -21.78 14.18 -7.58
N LEU A 160 -22.53 14.96 -8.37
CA LEU A 160 -22.51 14.95 -9.83
C LEU A 160 -21.85 16.24 -10.30
N ALA A 161 -20.61 16.16 -10.77
CA ALA A 161 -19.93 17.29 -11.38
C ALA A 161 -19.92 17.13 -12.89
N ASP A 162 -20.51 18.09 -13.60
CA ASP A 162 -20.60 18.08 -15.06
C ASP A 162 -20.89 19.50 -15.57
N SER A 163 -20.54 19.78 -16.82
CA SER A 163 -20.99 21.01 -17.49
C SER A 163 -22.51 21.00 -17.68
N PHE A 164 -23.10 19.82 -17.87
CA PHE A 164 -24.45 19.57 -18.37
C PHE A 164 -24.70 20.19 -19.76
N GLU A 165 -23.61 20.44 -20.48
CA GLU A 165 -23.52 21.17 -21.75
C GLU A 165 -22.55 20.46 -22.73
N GLY A 166 -22.13 19.22 -22.42
CA GLY A 166 -21.21 18.41 -23.23
C GLY A 166 -19.73 18.70 -22.95
N CYS A 167 -18.85 18.15 -23.79
CA CYS A 167 -17.41 18.30 -23.65
C CYS A 167 -16.94 19.70 -24.09
N PRO A 168 -15.96 20.32 -23.42
CA PRO A 168 -15.40 21.59 -23.85
C PRO A 168 -14.55 21.42 -25.11
N GLN A 169 -14.43 22.48 -25.91
CA GLN A 169 -13.44 22.50 -26.99
C GLN A 169 -12.02 22.43 -26.39
N PRO A 170 -11.15 21.52 -26.86
CA PRO A 170 -9.79 21.38 -26.34
C PRO A 170 -8.97 22.67 -26.43
N ASN A 171 -8.28 23.02 -25.35
CA ASN A 171 -7.27 24.09 -25.36
C ASN A 171 -5.90 23.51 -25.76
N SER A 172 -5.72 23.27 -27.06
CA SER A 172 -4.51 22.65 -27.60
C SER A 172 -3.23 23.50 -27.44
N GLU A 173 -3.36 24.82 -27.25
CA GLU A 173 -2.22 25.69 -26.96
C GLU A 173 -1.63 25.41 -25.57
N LYS A 174 -2.50 25.22 -24.57
CA LYS A 174 -2.08 24.95 -23.19
C LYS A 174 -1.87 23.47 -22.91
N TYR A 175 -2.68 22.61 -23.52
CA TYR A 175 -2.67 21.15 -23.35
C TYR A 175 -2.57 20.46 -24.71
N PRO A 176 -1.37 20.38 -25.31
CA PRO A 176 -1.18 19.74 -26.61
C PRO A 176 -1.64 18.28 -26.67
N ALA A 177 -1.74 17.60 -25.52
CA ALA A 177 -2.22 16.23 -25.41
C ALA A 177 -3.70 16.06 -25.80
N ASP A 178 -4.48 17.15 -25.78
CA ASP A 178 -5.91 17.16 -26.12
C ASP A 178 -6.17 17.58 -27.57
N ALA A 179 -5.13 17.87 -28.37
CA ALA A 179 -5.27 18.51 -29.67
C ALA A 179 -6.09 17.73 -30.70
N ASP A 180 -6.08 16.40 -30.61
CA ASP A 180 -6.79 15.51 -31.54
C ASP A 180 -8.21 15.13 -31.06
N ASP A 181 -8.62 15.59 -29.87
CA ASP A 181 -9.93 15.27 -29.31
C ASP A 181 -11.06 15.99 -30.06
N LYS A 182 -12.16 15.26 -30.30
CA LYS A 182 -13.32 15.76 -31.04
C LYS A 182 -14.64 15.54 -30.30
N PHE A 183 -14.61 15.14 -29.02
CA PHE A 183 -15.82 14.79 -28.30
C PHE A 183 -16.80 15.96 -28.17
N TYR A 184 -16.30 17.20 -28.09
CA TYR A 184 -17.11 18.43 -28.10
C TYR A 184 -18.00 18.60 -29.34
N THR A 185 -17.73 17.87 -30.43
CA THR A 185 -18.52 17.94 -31.66
C THR A 185 -19.76 17.03 -31.66
N TYR A 186 -19.89 16.14 -30.67
CA TYR A 186 -21.01 15.20 -30.56
C TYR A 186 -22.12 15.77 -29.65
N PRO A 187 -23.26 16.24 -30.21
CA PRO A 187 -24.34 16.78 -29.41
C PRO A 187 -24.97 15.74 -28.46
N GLU A 188 -24.81 14.44 -28.75
CA GLU A 188 -25.31 13.35 -27.91
C GLU A 188 -24.62 13.25 -26.54
N LEU A 189 -23.47 13.89 -26.37
CA LEU A 189 -22.77 13.99 -25.08
C LEU A 189 -23.29 15.16 -24.22
N SER A 190 -24.07 16.09 -24.80
CA SER A 190 -24.63 17.23 -24.07
C SER A 190 -25.99 16.90 -23.46
N VAL A 191 -26.00 16.53 -22.18
CA VAL A 191 -27.21 16.19 -21.42
C VAL A 191 -27.49 17.24 -20.34
N SER A 192 -28.68 17.86 -20.39
CA SER A 192 -29.07 18.88 -19.42
C SER A 192 -29.23 18.33 -18.00
N ILE A 193 -28.98 19.18 -16.99
CA ILE A 193 -29.18 18.82 -15.58
C ILE A 193 -30.64 18.42 -15.28
N GLU A 194 -31.62 19.02 -15.98
CA GLU A 194 -33.03 18.65 -15.86
C GLU A 194 -33.29 17.22 -16.36
N GLU A 195 -32.60 16.80 -17.42
CA GLU A 195 -32.69 15.42 -17.90
C GLU A 195 -32.05 14.43 -16.93
N VAL A 196 -30.88 14.77 -16.39
CA VAL A 196 -30.23 13.93 -15.36
C VAL A 196 -31.12 13.79 -14.14
N LYS A 197 -31.73 14.88 -13.65
CA LYS A 197 -32.70 14.81 -12.53
C LYS A 197 -33.89 13.90 -12.85
N ARG A 198 -34.50 14.03 -14.04
CA ARG A 198 -35.56 13.13 -14.50
C ARG A 198 -35.11 11.67 -14.54
N ASN A 199 -33.85 11.42 -14.90
CA ASN A 199 -33.32 10.06 -14.88
C ASN A 199 -33.26 9.51 -13.46
N PHE A 200 -32.80 10.27 -12.46
CA PHE A 200 -32.86 9.85 -11.05
C PHE A 200 -34.30 9.60 -10.56
N GLU A 201 -35.26 10.44 -10.95
CA GLU A 201 -36.67 10.28 -10.58
C GLU A 201 -37.26 8.95 -11.07
N LYS A 202 -36.86 8.46 -12.26
CA LYS A 202 -37.31 7.15 -12.78
C LYS A 202 -36.95 5.98 -11.87
N TYR A 203 -35.89 6.11 -11.07
CA TYR A 203 -35.45 5.10 -10.12
C TYR A 203 -35.90 5.39 -8.68
N GLY A 204 -36.59 6.51 -8.43
CA GLY A 204 -36.98 6.94 -7.09
C GLY A 204 -35.78 7.33 -6.20
N LEU A 205 -34.67 7.74 -6.82
CA LEU A 205 -33.39 8.00 -6.13
C LEU A 205 -32.99 9.48 -6.14
N LEU A 206 -33.86 10.40 -6.57
CA LEU A 206 -33.62 11.84 -6.46
C LEU A 206 -34.03 12.33 -5.06
N ASP A 207 -33.06 12.55 -4.19
CA ASP A 207 -33.27 13.04 -2.82
C ASP A 207 -32.15 13.99 -2.35
N ASP A 208 -32.18 14.38 -1.08
CA ASP A 208 -31.22 15.31 -0.51
C ASP A 208 -29.78 14.78 -0.48
N GLN A 209 -29.53 13.48 -0.67
CA GLN A 209 -28.17 12.93 -0.79
C GLN A 209 -27.60 13.10 -2.20
N VAL A 210 -28.38 13.56 -3.17
CA VAL A 210 -27.92 13.81 -4.56
C VAL A 210 -27.60 15.29 -4.73
N LYS A 211 -26.33 15.60 -4.99
CA LYS A 211 -25.83 16.98 -5.11
C LYS A 211 -25.25 17.23 -6.50
N PHE A 212 -25.49 18.42 -7.04
CA PHE A 212 -25.07 18.79 -8.39
C PHE A 212 -24.07 19.94 -8.36
N LEU A 213 -22.98 19.81 -9.12
CA LEU A 213 -21.99 20.85 -9.39
C LEU A 213 -22.04 21.15 -10.89
N LYS A 214 -22.87 22.12 -11.28
CA LYS A 214 -23.04 22.52 -12.67
C LYS A 214 -21.96 23.50 -13.10
N GLY A 215 -21.20 23.14 -14.12
CA GLY A 215 -20.20 23.99 -14.78
C GLY A 215 -18.91 23.23 -15.07
N TRP A 216 -17.93 23.93 -15.63
CA TRP A 216 -16.63 23.32 -15.93
C TRP A 216 -15.87 22.95 -14.66
N PHE A 217 -15.03 21.91 -14.73
CA PHE A 217 -14.31 21.39 -13.56
C PHE A 217 -13.41 22.44 -12.90
N LYS A 218 -12.61 23.17 -13.69
CA LYS A 218 -11.78 24.30 -13.22
C LYS A 218 -12.55 25.38 -12.44
N ASP A 219 -13.84 25.57 -12.75
CA ASP A 219 -14.64 26.62 -12.13
C ASP A 219 -15.39 26.11 -10.89
N THR A 220 -15.78 24.84 -10.88
CA THR A 220 -16.68 24.28 -9.87
C THR A 220 -15.95 23.50 -8.77
N LEU A 221 -14.92 22.72 -9.11
CA LEU A 221 -14.29 21.79 -8.18
C LEU A 221 -13.38 22.44 -7.12
N PRO A 222 -12.60 23.50 -7.41
CA PRO A 222 -11.72 24.10 -6.40
C PRO A 222 -12.44 24.59 -5.15
N ASN A 223 -13.69 25.06 -5.31
CA ASN A 223 -14.53 25.57 -4.22
C ASN A 223 -15.72 24.67 -3.92
N ALA A 224 -15.74 23.43 -4.43
CA ALA A 224 -16.83 22.50 -4.15
C ALA A 224 -16.93 22.27 -2.63
N PRO A 225 -18.15 22.32 -2.05
CA PRO A 225 -18.38 22.16 -0.61
C PRO A 225 -18.31 20.67 -0.21
N ILE A 226 -17.20 20.03 -0.55
CA ILE A 226 -16.89 18.62 -0.29
C ILE A 226 -15.73 18.59 0.70
N GLU A 227 -15.96 18.00 1.87
CA GLU A 227 -14.94 17.89 2.91
C GLU A 227 -14.04 16.66 2.69
N LYS A 228 -14.66 15.49 2.50
CA LYS A 228 -13.98 14.22 2.26
C LYS A 228 -14.69 13.41 1.18
N LEU A 229 -13.91 12.60 0.46
CA LEU A 229 -14.41 11.63 -0.50
C LEU A 229 -13.98 10.22 -0.09
N ALA A 230 -14.82 9.22 -0.33
CA ALA A 230 -14.47 7.80 -0.22
C ALA A 230 -14.25 7.17 -1.60
N VAL A 231 -14.97 7.65 -2.62
CA VAL A 231 -14.80 7.23 -4.02
C VAL A 231 -14.76 8.47 -4.91
N LEU A 232 -13.72 8.55 -5.75
CA LEU A 232 -13.49 9.59 -6.74
C LEU A 232 -13.41 8.95 -8.13
N ARG A 233 -14.47 9.10 -8.95
CA ARG A 233 -14.53 8.58 -10.32
C ARG A 233 -14.34 9.72 -11.33
N LEU A 234 -13.33 9.58 -12.19
CA LEU A 234 -13.00 10.52 -13.27
C LEU A 234 -13.39 9.93 -14.62
N ASP A 235 -14.20 10.66 -15.38
CA ASP A 235 -14.77 10.25 -16.67
C ASP A 235 -14.99 11.51 -17.54
N GLY A 236 -13.94 12.31 -17.65
CA GLY A 236 -13.97 13.62 -18.31
C GLY A 236 -13.10 13.72 -19.56
N ASP A 237 -12.57 12.57 -20.03
CA ASP A 237 -11.72 12.34 -21.21
C ASP A 237 -10.41 13.14 -21.30
N LEU A 238 -10.50 14.47 -21.29
CA LEU A 238 -9.39 15.36 -21.61
C LEU A 238 -8.30 15.35 -20.53
N TYR A 239 -7.07 15.67 -20.94
CA TYR A 239 -5.97 16.00 -20.05
C TYR A 239 -6.34 17.15 -19.11
N GLU A 240 -6.89 18.25 -19.64
CA GLU A 240 -7.35 19.40 -18.84
C GLU A 240 -8.35 18.95 -17.76
N SER A 241 -9.41 18.25 -18.19
CA SER A 241 -10.46 17.75 -17.30
C SER A 241 -9.90 16.86 -16.20
N THR A 242 -9.08 15.88 -16.57
CA THR A 242 -8.49 14.92 -15.64
C THR A 242 -7.58 15.61 -14.63
N MET A 243 -6.76 16.57 -15.08
CA MET A 243 -5.86 17.33 -14.23
C MET A 243 -6.62 18.25 -13.26
N ASP A 244 -7.63 18.97 -13.74
CA ASP A 244 -8.47 19.85 -12.91
C ASP A 244 -9.11 19.07 -11.76
N VAL A 245 -9.63 17.87 -12.05
CA VAL A 245 -10.24 17.00 -11.05
C VAL A 245 -9.21 16.49 -10.04
N LEU A 246 -8.09 15.93 -10.50
CA LEU A 246 -7.06 15.39 -9.62
C LEU A 246 -6.48 16.46 -8.69
N VAL A 247 -6.19 17.65 -9.22
CA VAL A 247 -5.68 18.79 -8.44
C VAL A 247 -6.69 19.25 -7.40
N ALA A 248 -7.98 19.34 -7.73
CA ALA A 248 -9.00 19.85 -6.81
C ALA A 248 -9.45 18.83 -5.75
N LEU A 249 -9.52 17.54 -6.11
CA LEU A 249 -10.26 16.53 -5.31
C LEU A 249 -9.38 15.42 -4.72
N TYR A 250 -8.21 15.11 -5.30
CA TYR A 250 -7.43 13.94 -4.83
C TYR A 250 -7.00 14.05 -3.37
N ASP A 251 -6.68 15.26 -2.89
CA ASP A 251 -6.31 15.50 -1.49
C ASP A 251 -7.50 15.41 -0.52
N LYS A 252 -8.74 15.54 -1.02
CA LYS A 252 -9.98 15.32 -0.26
C LYS A 252 -10.35 13.83 -0.16
N LEU A 253 -9.77 12.96 -0.98
CA LEU A 253 -9.99 11.52 -0.90
C LEU A 253 -9.41 10.96 0.41
N SER A 254 -10.24 10.28 1.18
CA SER A 254 -9.87 9.62 2.42
C SER A 254 -8.88 8.49 2.19
N GLU A 255 -8.08 8.22 3.21
CA GLU A 255 -7.22 7.05 3.23
C GLU A 255 -8.02 5.76 3.12
N GLY A 256 -7.55 4.85 2.28
CA GLY A 256 -8.28 3.65 1.92
C GLY A 256 -9.44 3.88 0.94
N GLY A 257 -9.70 5.12 0.50
CA GLY A 257 -10.67 5.43 -0.56
C GLY A 257 -10.16 5.02 -1.95
N TYR A 258 -11.02 5.11 -2.96
CA TYR A 258 -10.70 4.69 -4.33
C TYR A 258 -10.70 5.84 -5.31
N VAL A 259 -9.71 5.83 -6.22
CA VAL A 259 -9.74 6.60 -7.47
C VAL A 259 -10.03 5.65 -8.61
N ILE A 260 -11.01 6.00 -9.44
CA ILE A 260 -11.34 5.31 -10.69
C ILE A 260 -11.06 6.28 -11.84
N ILE A 261 -10.32 5.82 -12.84
CA ILE A 261 -10.06 6.56 -14.08
C ILE A 261 -10.70 5.76 -15.21
N ASP A 262 -11.75 6.31 -15.80
CA ASP A 262 -12.53 5.59 -16.79
C ASP A 262 -11.79 5.42 -18.13
N ASP A 263 -11.12 6.47 -18.59
CA ASP A 263 -10.62 6.54 -19.98
C ASP A 263 -9.14 6.16 -20.13
N TYR A 264 -8.54 5.54 -19.12
CA TYR A 264 -7.09 5.44 -18.96
C TYR A 264 -6.36 4.76 -20.13
N HIS A 265 -6.97 3.75 -20.76
CA HIS A 265 -6.36 3.02 -21.87
C HIS A 265 -6.76 3.51 -23.27
N VAL A 266 -7.77 4.38 -23.36
CA VAL A 266 -8.37 4.77 -24.65
C VAL A 266 -8.19 6.26 -24.96
N VAL A 267 -8.00 7.11 -23.95
CA VAL A 267 -7.68 8.53 -24.13
C VAL A 267 -6.27 8.83 -23.62
N GLU A 268 -5.36 9.10 -24.55
CA GLU A 268 -3.94 9.37 -24.22
C GLU A 268 -3.78 10.64 -23.37
N GLY A 269 -4.64 11.66 -23.56
CA GLY A 269 -4.69 12.86 -22.72
C GLY A 269 -4.96 12.55 -21.26
N CYS A 270 -6.03 11.80 -20.97
CA CYS A 270 -6.36 11.29 -19.62
C CYS A 270 -5.19 10.52 -19.01
N LYS A 271 -4.65 9.53 -19.71
CA LYS A 271 -3.53 8.70 -19.25
C LYS A 271 -2.31 9.55 -18.89
N LYS A 272 -1.99 10.52 -19.74
CA LYS A 272 -0.87 11.45 -19.51
C LYS A 272 -1.12 12.32 -18.29
N ALA A 273 -2.32 12.87 -18.10
CA ALA A 273 -2.67 13.68 -16.93
C ALA A 273 -2.51 12.90 -15.62
N VAL A 274 -3.02 11.67 -15.57
CA VAL A 274 -2.86 10.78 -14.41
C VAL A 274 -1.39 10.54 -14.10
N ASN A 275 -0.57 10.23 -15.12
CA ASN A 275 0.84 9.98 -14.93
C ASN A 275 1.62 11.23 -14.50
N ASP A 276 1.39 12.37 -15.14
CA ASP A 276 2.02 13.64 -14.77
C ASP A 276 1.68 14.03 -13.33
N PHE A 277 0.41 13.92 -12.93
CA PHE A 277 -0.07 14.22 -11.58
C PHE A 277 0.61 13.32 -10.54
N LEU A 278 0.60 12.00 -10.77
CA LEU A 278 1.22 11.02 -9.88
C LEU A 278 2.73 11.18 -9.82
N ILE A 279 3.42 11.47 -10.94
CA ILE A 279 4.86 11.74 -10.96
C ILE A 279 5.19 13.01 -10.15
N HIS A 280 4.41 14.08 -10.31
CA HIS A 280 4.60 15.34 -9.60
C HIS A 280 4.44 15.17 -8.08
N ARG A 281 3.44 14.40 -7.65
CA ARG A 281 3.24 14.04 -6.25
C ARG A 281 4.24 13.01 -5.75
N GLY A 282 4.82 12.27 -6.68
CA GLY A 282 5.65 11.15 -6.35
C GLY A 282 4.85 10.01 -5.73
N GLU A 283 3.76 9.63 -6.37
CA GLU A 283 2.97 8.47 -5.97
C GLU A 283 3.02 7.46 -7.11
N ILE A 284 3.23 6.19 -6.80
CA ILE A 284 3.20 5.10 -7.80
C ILE A 284 2.22 4.03 -7.31
N PRO A 285 0.91 4.34 -7.28
CA PRO A 285 -0.08 3.38 -6.84
C PRO A 285 -0.14 2.18 -7.79
N GLU A 286 -0.44 1.01 -7.24
CA GLU A 286 -0.79 -0.19 -8.01
C GLU A 286 -2.15 0.05 -8.68
N LYS A 287 -2.12 0.33 -9.98
CA LYS A 287 -3.33 0.49 -10.80
C LYS A 287 -3.86 -0.90 -11.17
N LYS A 288 -5.12 -1.15 -10.83
CA LYS A 288 -5.85 -2.37 -11.15
C LYS A 288 -6.70 -2.17 -12.40
N GLU A 289 -6.59 -3.13 -13.31
CA GLU A 289 -7.35 -3.23 -14.54
C GLU A 289 -8.83 -3.56 -14.24
N ILE A 290 -9.77 -3.05 -15.04
CA ILE A 290 -11.21 -3.32 -14.95
C ILE A 290 -11.72 -4.15 -16.16
N ASP A 291 -11.51 -3.67 -17.39
CA ASP A 291 -12.13 -4.20 -18.61
C ASP A 291 -11.35 -3.99 -19.93
N GLY A 292 -10.15 -3.43 -19.88
CA GLY A 292 -9.31 -3.04 -21.01
C GLY A 292 -9.38 -1.54 -21.32
N VAL A 293 -10.24 -0.78 -20.61
CA VAL A 293 -10.43 0.66 -20.79
C VAL A 293 -10.08 1.40 -19.50
N GLY A 294 -10.82 1.09 -18.42
CA GLY A 294 -10.67 1.78 -17.14
C GLY A 294 -9.68 1.12 -16.19
N VAL A 295 -9.12 1.94 -15.29
CA VAL A 295 -8.29 1.47 -14.17
C VAL A 295 -8.75 2.11 -12.87
N TYR A 296 -8.41 1.49 -11.75
CA TYR A 296 -8.60 2.10 -10.43
C TYR A 296 -7.43 1.81 -9.51
N TRP A 297 -7.28 2.60 -8.46
CA TRP A 297 -6.39 2.26 -7.35
C TRP A 297 -7.01 2.69 -6.02
N ARG A 298 -6.50 2.08 -4.96
CA ARG A 298 -6.84 2.46 -3.60
C ARG A 298 -5.82 3.48 -3.11
N LYS A 299 -6.28 4.62 -2.59
CA LYS A 299 -5.42 5.62 -1.96
C LYS A 299 -4.86 5.06 -0.68
N PHE A 300 -3.55 5.01 -0.60
CA PHE A 300 -2.82 4.69 0.61
C PHE A 300 -1.77 5.77 0.84
N SER A 301 -1.84 6.43 1.97
CA SER A 301 -0.76 7.26 2.49
C SER A 301 0.37 6.30 2.80
N PRO A 302 1.56 6.50 2.23
CA PRO A 302 2.74 5.68 2.53
C PRO A 302 3.23 5.82 4.00
N THR A 303 2.42 6.36 4.92
CA THR A 303 2.94 6.91 6.16
C THR A 303 2.05 6.79 7.41
N GLN A 304 0.78 6.35 7.31
CA GLN A 304 -0.06 6.22 8.50
C GLN A 304 0.18 4.88 9.21
N GLY A 305 0.98 4.92 10.29
CA GLY A 305 1.26 3.78 11.16
C GLY A 305 2.69 3.21 11.05
N ALA A 306 3.38 3.44 9.93
CA ALA A 306 4.76 3.01 9.74
C ALA A 306 5.72 3.76 10.67
N VAL A 307 6.53 3.01 11.42
CA VAL A 307 7.50 3.55 12.39
C VAL A 307 8.69 4.14 11.61
N PRO A 308 9.11 5.39 11.84
CA PRO A 308 10.32 5.92 11.21
C PRO A 308 11.50 4.97 11.43
N ALA A 309 12.28 4.72 10.38
CA ALA A 309 13.32 3.70 10.38
C ALA A 309 14.63 4.25 9.81
N LEU A 310 15.72 3.63 10.23
CA LEU A 310 17.06 3.88 9.72
C LEU A 310 17.75 2.55 9.47
N PHE A 311 18.07 2.29 8.21
CA PHE A 311 18.82 1.12 7.79
C PHE A 311 20.25 1.54 7.39
N LEU A 312 21.21 1.34 8.30
CA LEU A 312 22.62 1.49 7.96
C LEU A 312 23.01 0.29 7.08
N HIS A 313 23.11 0.54 5.79
CA HIS A 313 23.26 -0.52 4.80
C HIS A 313 24.74 -0.74 4.44
N ILE A 314 25.23 -1.92 4.84
CA ILE A 314 26.53 -2.44 4.43
C ILE A 314 26.38 -3.09 3.05
N GLN A 315 27.30 -2.81 2.12
CA GLN A 315 27.25 -3.42 0.80
C GLN A 315 27.26 -4.95 0.88
N LYS A 316 26.39 -5.56 0.07
CA LYS A 316 26.23 -7.01 -0.11
C LYS A 316 25.64 -7.78 1.08
N THR A 317 24.87 -7.10 1.93
CA THR A 317 24.11 -7.68 3.05
C THR A 317 22.58 -7.56 2.83
N ALA A 318 22.10 -8.04 1.67
CA ALA A 318 20.67 -8.08 1.27
C ALA A 318 19.91 -6.74 1.14
N GLY A 319 20.60 -5.59 1.15
CA GLY A 319 19.89 -4.31 1.21
C GLY A 319 18.90 -4.08 0.07
N THR A 320 19.27 -4.33 -1.19
CA THR A 320 18.38 -4.05 -2.34
C THR A 320 17.02 -4.72 -2.18
N SER A 321 17.00 -5.97 -1.74
CA SER A 321 15.77 -6.72 -1.48
C SER A 321 14.94 -6.08 -0.36
N ILE A 322 15.58 -5.67 0.74
CA ILE A 322 14.93 -5.02 1.88
C ILE A 322 14.32 -3.66 1.46
N VAL A 323 15.11 -2.80 0.81
CA VAL A 323 14.63 -1.48 0.36
C VAL A 323 13.50 -1.62 -0.65
N THR A 324 13.56 -2.57 -1.58
CA THR A 324 12.45 -2.85 -2.49
C THR A 324 11.20 -3.29 -1.72
N ALA A 325 11.34 -4.17 -0.73
CA ALA A 325 10.22 -4.65 0.06
C ALA A 325 9.59 -3.56 0.93
N VAL A 326 10.37 -2.62 1.48
CA VAL A 326 9.81 -1.51 2.26
C VAL A 326 9.32 -0.33 1.40
N ARG A 327 9.77 -0.22 0.13
CA ARG A 327 9.41 0.87 -0.79
C ARG A 327 7.90 0.97 -0.99
N GLN A 328 7.21 -0.16 -1.11
CA GLN A 328 5.75 -0.20 -1.26
C GLN A 328 5.00 0.38 -0.05
N HIS A 329 5.66 0.45 1.11
CA HIS A 329 5.06 0.90 2.37
C HIS A 329 5.43 2.33 2.74
N TYR A 330 6.70 2.73 2.56
CA TYR A 330 7.16 4.10 2.88
C TYR A 330 7.05 5.08 1.71
N GLY A 331 6.83 4.58 0.49
CA GLY A 331 6.70 5.39 -0.73
C GLY A 331 7.87 6.37 -0.86
N HIS A 332 7.53 7.66 -0.93
CA HIS A 332 8.48 8.76 -1.10
C HIS A 332 9.04 9.33 0.19
N SER A 333 8.53 8.93 1.35
CA SER A 333 9.16 9.24 2.63
C SER A 333 10.32 8.27 2.90
N MET A 334 11.13 8.02 1.88
CA MET A 334 12.27 7.13 1.91
C MET A 334 13.43 7.66 1.05
N THR A 335 14.66 7.45 1.51
CA THR A 335 15.91 7.68 0.75
C THR A 335 16.68 6.36 0.56
N SER A 336 17.40 6.19 -0.55
CA SER A 336 18.17 4.97 -0.83
C SER A 336 19.58 5.21 -1.40
N TYR A 337 20.54 4.39 -0.93
CA TYR A 337 21.89 4.06 -1.45
C TYR A 337 22.86 5.17 -1.91
N GLU A 338 22.42 6.11 -2.74
CA GLU A 338 23.21 7.20 -3.32
C GLU A 338 22.71 8.59 -2.88
N ASP A 339 21.45 8.70 -2.47
CA ASP A 339 20.75 9.95 -2.14
C ASP A 339 21.28 10.67 -0.87
N CYS A 340 22.03 9.98 -0.01
CA CYS A 340 22.61 10.58 1.21
C CYS A 340 23.98 11.23 0.96
N TRP A 341 24.61 10.97 -0.20
CA TRP A 341 25.96 11.46 -0.46
C TRP A 341 25.94 12.96 -0.78
N GLY A 342 26.67 13.76 0.00
CA GLY A 342 26.73 15.21 -0.19
C GLY A 342 25.61 16.01 0.49
N HIS A 343 24.70 15.33 1.20
CA HIS A 343 23.60 15.94 1.96
C HIS A 343 23.90 15.94 3.47
N GLN A 344 23.48 16.97 4.18
CA GLN A 344 23.58 17.04 5.64
C GLN A 344 22.50 16.17 6.30
N PRO A 345 22.76 15.55 7.46
CA PRO A 345 21.77 14.69 8.12
C PRO A 345 20.43 15.38 8.40
N ASP A 346 20.44 16.67 8.72
CA ASP A 346 19.23 17.43 9.04
C ASP A 346 18.20 17.46 7.89
N GLU A 347 18.66 17.30 6.64
CA GLU A 347 17.81 17.21 5.45
C GLU A 347 16.92 15.95 5.48
N PHE A 348 17.32 14.91 6.22
CA PHE A 348 16.58 13.65 6.32
C PHE A 348 15.68 13.56 7.55
N THR A 349 15.58 14.61 8.37
CA THR A 349 14.78 14.62 9.61
C THR A 349 13.31 14.25 9.35
N ASN A 350 12.74 14.71 8.24
CA ASN A 350 11.34 14.48 7.86
C ASN A 350 11.12 13.25 6.97
N VAL A 351 12.19 12.58 6.53
CA VAL A 351 12.10 11.34 5.73
C VAL A 351 11.83 10.19 6.70
N LYS A 352 10.80 9.35 6.50
CA LYS A 352 10.46 8.28 7.45
C LYS A 352 11.38 7.08 7.38
N PHE A 353 11.87 6.68 6.21
CA PHE A 353 12.82 5.57 6.08
C PHE A 353 14.14 6.05 5.47
N VAL A 354 15.22 6.00 6.25
CA VAL A 354 16.54 6.38 5.75
C VAL A 354 17.36 5.13 5.50
N SER A 355 17.87 4.95 4.27
CA SER A 355 18.83 3.89 3.98
C SER A 355 19.93 4.37 3.05
N GLY A 356 21.17 4.07 3.41
CA GLY A 356 22.32 4.49 2.62
C GLY A 356 23.60 3.79 3.02
N HIS A 357 24.61 3.92 2.15
CA HIS A 357 25.99 3.60 2.46
C HIS A 357 26.62 4.72 3.27
N ILE A 358 26.06 4.95 4.45
CA ILE A 358 26.47 6.01 5.36
C ILE A 358 27.23 5.42 6.54
N GLY A 359 28.19 6.20 7.00
CA GLY A 359 29.00 5.91 8.15
C GLY A 359 28.23 6.02 9.46
N TYR A 360 28.72 5.35 10.51
CA TYR A 360 28.05 5.38 11.81
C TYR A 360 27.93 6.81 12.38
N ASP A 361 28.97 7.63 12.22
CA ASP A 361 28.95 9.02 12.70
C ASP A 361 27.92 9.90 12.00
N TYR A 362 27.59 9.58 10.75
CA TYR A 362 26.47 10.19 10.04
C TYR A 362 25.15 9.63 10.57
N ALA A 363 25.03 8.30 10.59
CA ALA A 363 23.82 7.58 10.98
C ALA A 363 23.36 7.93 12.40
N LYS A 364 24.27 8.08 13.37
CA LYS A 364 23.95 8.36 14.79
C LYS A 364 23.11 9.62 14.98
N THR A 365 23.27 10.62 14.11
CA THR A 365 22.50 11.87 14.17
C THR A 365 21.03 11.65 13.83
N LEU A 366 20.73 10.60 13.06
CA LEU A 366 19.39 10.22 12.63
C LEU A 366 18.72 9.20 13.57
N PHE A 367 19.42 8.67 14.57
CA PHE A 367 18.88 7.64 15.48
C PHE A 367 17.64 8.08 16.28
N PRO A 368 17.56 9.32 16.80
CA PRO A 368 16.42 9.74 17.62
C PRO A 368 15.07 9.56 16.92
N GLY A 369 14.14 8.85 17.58
CA GLY A 369 12.78 8.63 17.05
C GLY A 369 12.67 7.56 15.96
N ARG A 370 13.75 6.83 15.63
CA ARG A 370 13.75 5.80 14.58
C ARG A 370 14.05 4.40 15.09
N PHE A 371 13.40 3.41 14.48
CA PHE A 371 13.81 2.02 14.57
C PHE A 371 15.05 1.80 13.69
N SER A 372 16.21 1.62 14.32
CA SER A 372 17.49 1.50 13.62
C SER A 372 17.90 0.03 13.47
N PHE A 373 18.35 -0.35 12.27
CA PHE A 373 18.84 -1.70 12.05
C PHE A 373 19.98 -1.75 11.03
N THR A 374 20.70 -2.86 11.04
CA THR A 374 21.75 -3.19 10.07
C THR A 374 21.78 -4.70 9.84
N PHE A 375 22.43 -5.12 8.76
CA PHE A 375 22.61 -6.54 8.43
C PHE A 375 24.08 -6.87 8.32
N LEU A 376 24.45 -8.02 8.87
CA LEU A 376 25.76 -8.62 8.68
C LEU A 376 25.66 -9.81 7.71
N ARG A 377 26.81 -10.25 7.22
CA ARG A 377 26.95 -11.44 6.38
C ARG A 377 28.22 -12.16 6.75
N ASN A 378 28.26 -13.47 6.51
CA ASN A 378 29.49 -14.24 6.50
C ASN A 378 30.61 -13.44 5.78
N PRO A 379 31.72 -13.11 6.48
CA PRO A 379 32.72 -12.19 5.95
C PRO A 379 33.31 -12.62 4.61
N ILE A 380 33.55 -13.93 4.43
CA ILE A 380 34.10 -14.49 3.20
C ILE A 380 33.07 -14.41 2.06
N GLU A 381 31.84 -14.86 2.30
CA GLU A 381 30.78 -14.80 1.28
C GLU A 381 30.50 -13.36 0.83
N ARG A 382 30.62 -12.38 1.73
CA ARG A 382 30.44 -10.96 1.41
C ARG A 382 31.48 -10.49 0.39
N ILE A 383 32.76 -10.78 0.61
CA ILE A 383 33.84 -10.37 -0.32
C ILE A 383 33.65 -11.02 -1.68
N LEU A 384 33.37 -12.32 -1.73
CA LEU A 384 33.10 -13.03 -2.98
C LEU A 384 31.89 -12.41 -3.71
N SER A 385 30.80 -12.14 -2.98
CA SER A 385 29.62 -11.48 -3.54
C SER A 385 29.92 -10.06 -4.06
N MET A 386 30.83 -9.33 -3.42
CA MET A 386 31.26 -8.00 -3.87
C MET A 386 32.06 -8.09 -5.17
N TYR A 387 33.03 -9.00 -5.25
CA TYR A 387 33.86 -9.21 -6.44
C TYR A 387 33.01 -9.53 -7.67
N PHE A 388 32.15 -10.56 -7.59
CA PHE A 388 31.30 -10.94 -8.72
C PHE A 388 30.22 -9.90 -9.05
N PHE A 389 29.70 -9.19 -8.04
CA PHE A 389 28.81 -8.07 -8.28
C PHE A 389 29.49 -6.99 -9.11
N CYS A 390 30.72 -6.59 -8.77
CA CYS A 390 31.46 -5.56 -9.47
C CYS A 390 31.76 -5.94 -10.93
N ARG A 391 32.02 -7.23 -11.20
CA ARG A 391 32.24 -7.75 -12.56
C ARG A 391 31.00 -7.72 -13.45
N GLY A 392 29.81 -7.79 -12.86
CA GLY A 392 28.54 -7.67 -13.57
C GLY A 392 28.09 -6.24 -13.84
N ARG A 393 28.93 -5.23 -13.56
CA ARG A 393 28.61 -3.80 -13.71
C ARG A 393 29.50 -3.12 -14.74
N ASP A 394 29.03 -1.98 -15.23
CA ASP A 394 29.79 -1.11 -16.14
C ASP A 394 31.12 -0.69 -15.49
N PRO A 395 32.28 -1.10 -16.03
CA PRO A 395 33.58 -0.80 -15.46
C PRO A 395 33.88 0.71 -15.44
N HIS A 396 33.22 1.52 -16.27
CA HIS A 396 33.48 2.96 -16.33
C HIS A 396 32.77 3.76 -15.22
N LYS A 397 31.81 3.16 -14.50
CA LYS A 397 31.03 3.87 -13.49
C LYS A 397 31.81 4.14 -12.20
N PHE A 398 32.58 3.16 -11.71
CA PHE A 398 33.36 3.29 -10.47
C PHE A 398 34.68 2.51 -10.54
N VAL A 399 35.72 3.03 -9.89
CA VAL A 399 37.07 2.43 -9.86
C VAL A 399 37.05 0.97 -9.42
N ILE A 400 36.22 0.62 -8.42
CA ILE A 400 36.12 -0.76 -7.94
C ILE A 400 35.56 -1.74 -9.00
N TYR A 401 34.71 -1.25 -9.90
CA TYR A 401 34.16 -2.05 -11.01
C TYR A 401 35.21 -2.30 -12.08
N GLU A 402 35.98 -1.28 -12.44
CA GLU A 402 37.13 -1.42 -13.34
C GLU A 402 38.15 -2.43 -12.76
N ARG A 403 38.53 -2.29 -11.49
CA ARG A 403 39.50 -3.19 -10.84
C ARG A 403 39.03 -4.64 -10.82
N ALA A 404 37.77 -4.87 -10.45
CA ALA A 404 37.20 -6.22 -10.41
C ALA A 404 37.09 -6.88 -11.79
N ASN A 405 36.89 -6.10 -12.86
CA ASN A 405 36.86 -6.61 -14.23
C ASN A 405 38.27 -6.93 -14.77
N ARG A 406 39.27 -6.12 -14.39
CA ARG A 406 40.66 -6.26 -14.85
C ARG A 406 41.44 -7.35 -14.13
N LEU A 407 41.27 -7.48 -12.82
CA LEU A 407 41.99 -8.42 -11.99
C LEU A 407 41.23 -9.74 -11.89
N ASP A 408 41.95 -10.85 -11.78
CA ASP A 408 41.36 -12.11 -11.34
C ASP A 408 41.08 -12.09 -9.83
N LEU A 409 40.52 -13.18 -9.30
CA LEU A 409 40.13 -13.21 -7.89
C LEU A 409 41.35 -13.06 -6.95
N GLU A 410 42.46 -13.73 -7.24
CA GLU A 410 43.64 -13.67 -6.36
C GLU A 410 44.26 -12.28 -6.35
N ASP A 411 44.45 -11.69 -7.53
CA ASP A 411 45.03 -10.37 -7.66
C ASP A 411 44.11 -9.28 -7.08
N PHE A 412 42.79 -9.45 -7.22
CA PHE A 412 41.81 -8.55 -6.61
C PHE A 412 41.84 -8.63 -5.08
N LEU A 413 41.95 -9.84 -4.50
CA LEU A 413 42.08 -10.01 -3.05
C LEU A 413 43.39 -9.42 -2.55
N ALA A 414 44.51 -9.66 -3.24
CA ALA A 414 45.80 -9.08 -2.90
C ALA A 414 45.77 -7.54 -2.95
N ALA A 415 45.08 -6.95 -3.93
CA ALA A 415 44.86 -5.51 -4.01
C ALA A 415 44.06 -4.96 -2.80
N GLY A 416 43.30 -5.80 -2.09
CA GLY A 416 42.59 -5.42 -0.86
C GLY A 416 43.47 -4.95 0.29
N PHE A 417 44.78 -5.20 0.24
CA PHE A 417 45.71 -4.73 1.27
C PHE A 417 46.37 -3.38 0.94
N SER A 418 46.44 -3.02 -0.34
CA SER A 418 47.30 -1.92 -0.83
C SER A 418 46.61 -0.92 -1.76
N ASP A 419 45.63 -1.31 -2.57
CA ASP A 419 44.85 -0.39 -3.42
C ASP A 419 43.75 0.26 -2.56
N PRO A 420 43.76 1.59 -2.33
CA PRO A 420 42.79 2.25 -1.47
C PRO A 420 41.33 2.07 -1.89
N TRP A 421 41.07 1.94 -3.20
CA TRP A 421 39.73 1.78 -3.74
C TRP A 421 39.20 0.35 -3.56
N VAL A 422 40.09 -0.64 -3.56
CA VAL A 422 39.74 -2.05 -3.28
C VAL A 422 39.66 -2.27 -1.77
N LYS A 423 40.68 -1.86 -1.03
CA LYS A 423 40.79 -1.99 0.44
C LYS A 423 39.54 -1.53 1.16
N LYS A 424 39.06 -0.31 0.88
CA LYS A 424 37.87 0.25 1.54
C LYS A 424 36.60 -0.61 1.38
N ASN A 425 36.52 -1.42 0.33
CA ASN A 425 35.35 -2.25 0.02
C ASN A 425 35.44 -3.68 0.57
N ILE A 426 36.64 -4.23 0.77
CA ILE A 426 36.83 -5.65 1.11
C ILE A 426 37.64 -5.93 2.37
N TRP A 427 38.58 -5.08 2.77
CA TRP A 427 39.34 -5.28 4.01
C TRP A 427 38.49 -4.89 5.21
N ASN A 428 38.15 -5.88 6.05
CA ASN A 428 37.35 -5.72 7.28
C ASN A 428 36.20 -4.71 7.14
N ASN A 429 35.46 -4.79 6.03
CA ASN A 429 34.58 -3.72 5.63
C ASN A 429 33.37 -3.58 6.56
N GLN A 430 32.87 -4.69 7.12
CA GLN A 430 31.73 -4.63 8.03
C GLN A 430 32.11 -3.87 9.30
N VAL A 431 33.31 -4.14 9.83
CA VAL A 431 33.93 -3.38 10.92
C VAL A 431 34.15 -1.93 10.52
N TRP A 432 34.74 -1.66 9.35
CA TRP A 432 34.97 -0.29 8.87
C TRP A 432 33.67 0.53 8.80
N GLN A 433 32.61 -0.04 8.20
CA GLN A 433 31.33 0.65 8.03
C GLN A 433 30.64 0.97 9.36
N LEU A 434 30.70 0.03 10.31
CA LEU A 434 30.07 0.21 11.62
C LEU A 434 30.90 1.05 12.58
N ALA A 435 32.22 1.05 12.44
CA ALA A 435 33.11 1.91 13.20
C ALA A 435 32.99 3.36 12.76
N HIS A 436 33.06 3.60 11.44
CA HIS A 436 33.11 4.94 10.89
C HIS A 436 32.42 5.04 9.53
N GLY A 437 32.83 4.24 8.53
CA GLY A 437 32.17 4.06 7.24
C GLY A 437 32.39 5.15 6.19
N TYR A 438 31.50 5.21 5.19
CA TYR A 438 31.54 6.22 4.12
C TYR A 438 30.72 7.47 4.45
N ALA A 439 30.91 8.57 3.71
CA ALA A 439 30.09 9.79 3.85
C ALA A 439 30.03 10.30 5.31
N HIS A 440 31.15 10.22 6.02
CA HIS A 440 31.36 10.70 7.38
C HIS A 440 31.73 12.19 7.42
N LEU A 441 31.66 12.80 8.60
CA LEU A 441 31.74 14.26 8.77
C LEU A 441 33.16 14.80 9.06
N ASP A 442 34.14 13.93 9.33
CA ASP A 442 35.46 14.36 9.84
C ASP A 442 36.66 13.96 8.95
N ASN A 443 36.41 13.55 7.70
CA ASN A 443 37.40 13.23 6.67
C ASN A 443 38.46 12.16 7.02
N ARG A 444 38.32 11.43 8.13
CA ARG A 444 39.26 10.35 8.50
C ARG A 444 39.14 9.14 7.57
N ALA A 445 40.26 8.58 7.16
CA ALA A 445 40.34 7.38 6.35
C ALA A 445 40.52 6.12 7.21
N ILE A 446 40.37 4.95 6.59
CA ILE A 446 40.54 3.65 7.26
C ILE A 446 41.92 3.48 7.91
N ASP A 447 42.95 4.09 7.31
CA ASP A 447 44.33 4.02 7.76
C ASP A 447 44.63 4.96 8.95
N ASP A 448 43.70 5.84 9.33
CA ASP A 448 43.83 6.72 10.51
C ASP A 448 43.50 5.99 11.83
N PHE A 449 43.10 4.72 11.75
CA PHE A 449 42.71 3.91 12.89
C PHE A 449 43.54 2.62 12.95
N SER A 450 43.88 2.19 14.16
CA SER A 450 44.36 0.82 14.34
C SER A 450 43.19 -0.18 14.20
N GLY A 451 43.50 -1.41 13.80
CA GLY A 451 42.48 -2.46 13.65
C GLY A 451 41.69 -2.72 14.93
N GLN A 452 42.33 -2.66 16.09
CA GLN A 452 41.66 -2.82 17.38
C GLN A 452 40.70 -1.66 17.67
N GLN A 453 41.11 -0.41 17.40
CA GLN A 453 40.23 0.75 17.56
C GLN A 453 38.98 0.64 16.69
N LEU A 454 39.12 0.20 15.43
CA LEU A 454 37.97 -0.02 14.56
C LEU A 454 37.04 -1.09 15.11
N LEU A 455 37.60 -2.22 15.58
CA LEU A 455 36.81 -3.31 16.12
C LEU A 455 36.03 -2.90 17.38
N ASP A 456 36.68 -2.20 18.31
CA ASP A 456 36.06 -1.72 19.55
C ASP A 456 34.92 -0.74 19.27
N LEU A 457 35.14 0.20 18.34
CA LEU A 457 34.10 1.13 17.87
C LEU A 457 32.94 0.38 17.23
N ALA A 458 33.21 -0.52 16.29
CA ALA A 458 32.17 -1.28 15.59
C ALA A 458 31.32 -2.11 16.56
N MET A 459 31.94 -2.81 17.53
CA MET A 459 31.21 -3.58 18.55
C MET A 459 30.36 -2.67 19.46
N GLY A 460 30.92 -1.53 19.89
CA GLY A 460 30.20 -0.55 20.72
C GLY A 460 29.01 0.09 19.98
N HIS A 461 29.18 0.39 18.69
CA HIS A 461 28.15 0.94 17.82
C HIS A 461 27.06 -0.06 17.50
N LEU A 462 27.44 -1.31 17.23
CA LEU A 462 26.50 -2.40 16.96
C LEU A 462 25.50 -2.58 18.10
N GLY A 463 25.94 -2.39 19.35
CA GLY A 463 25.07 -2.45 20.53
C GLY A 463 23.98 -1.38 20.62
N LYS A 464 24.05 -0.32 19.80
CA LYS A 464 23.11 0.82 19.80
C LYS A 464 21.99 0.69 18.76
N PHE A 465 22.09 -0.26 17.82
CA PHE A 465 21.01 -0.55 16.88
C PHE A 465 19.82 -1.22 17.58
N SER A 466 18.60 -0.93 17.12
CA SER A 466 17.38 -1.59 17.59
C SER A 466 17.35 -3.08 17.18
N TYR A 467 17.87 -3.41 15.99
CA TYR A 467 17.90 -4.77 15.45
C TYR A 467 19.17 -5.04 14.63
N ILE A 468 19.66 -6.28 14.67
CA ILE A 468 20.81 -6.73 13.86
C ILE A 468 20.39 -8.02 13.15
N GLY A 469 20.31 -7.97 11.83
CA GLY A 469 19.98 -9.14 11.01
C GLY A 469 21.21 -9.81 10.40
N PHE A 470 21.02 -11.01 9.88
CA PHE A 470 22.03 -11.76 9.14
C PHE A 470 21.49 -12.14 7.76
N THR A 471 22.35 -12.11 6.74
CA THR A 471 21.94 -12.49 5.38
C THR A 471 21.51 -13.96 5.31
N GLU A 472 22.06 -14.78 6.19
CA GLU A 472 21.79 -16.21 6.36
C GLU A 472 20.40 -16.49 6.94
N THR A 473 19.80 -15.53 7.66
CA THR A 473 18.48 -15.63 8.27
C THR A 473 17.55 -14.50 7.81
N VAL A 474 17.83 -13.95 6.62
CA VAL A 474 17.25 -12.69 6.14
C VAL A 474 15.72 -12.68 6.13
N ASP A 475 15.06 -13.78 5.76
CA ASP A 475 13.60 -13.86 5.71
C ASP A 475 13.00 -13.74 7.12
N THR A 476 13.54 -14.48 8.10
CA THR A 476 13.12 -14.42 9.50
C THR A 476 13.42 -13.06 10.13
N ASP A 477 14.61 -12.52 9.87
CA ASP A 477 15.01 -11.22 10.39
C ASP A 477 14.15 -10.10 9.81
N CYS A 478 13.81 -10.16 8.52
CA CYS A 478 12.94 -9.19 7.89
C CYS A 478 11.50 -9.29 8.40
N ALA A 479 10.97 -10.49 8.65
CA ALA A 479 9.66 -10.65 9.27
C ALA A 479 9.58 -9.93 10.64
N ASN A 480 10.63 -10.07 11.46
CA ASN A 480 10.72 -9.38 12.75
C ASN A 480 10.84 -7.86 12.59
N ILE A 481 11.66 -7.39 11.65
CA ILE A 481 11.79 -5.96 11.37
C ILE A 481 10.45 -5.39 10.91
N PHE A 482 9.74 -6.06 9.99
CA PHE A 482 8.44 -5.59 9.50
C PHE A 482 7.41 -5.50 10.62
N LEU A 483 7.41 -6.45 11.57
CA LEU A 483 6.58 -6.38 12.78
C LEU A 483 6.89 -5.13 13.60
N HIS A 484 8.17 -4.83 13.84
CA HIS A 484 8.57 -3.61 14.56
C HIS A 484 8.23 -2.32 13.81
N LEU A 485 8.29 -2.35 12.48
CA LEU A 485 7.92 -1.25 11.62
C LEU A 485 6.40 -1.09 11.45
N LYS A 486 5.60 -2.00 12.03
CA LYS A 486 4.15 -2.09 11.87
C LYS A 486 3.71 -2.23 10.41
N LEU A 487 4.49 -2.98 9.64
CA LEU A 487 4.21 -3.32 8.26
C LEU A 487 3.54 -4.70 8.17
N PRO A 488 2.72 -4.96 7.13
CA PRO A 488 2.18 -6.30 6.91
C PRO A 488 3.31 -7.32 6.65
N PRO A 489 3.17 -8.57 7.09
CA PRO A 489 4.22 -9.58 6.94
C PRO A 489 4.50 -9.88 5.46
N THR A 490 5.77 -9.77 5.05
CA THR A 490 6.24 -10.17 3.72
C THR A 490 6.41 -11.68 3.62
N VAL A 491 5.84 -12.29 2.58
CA VAL A 491 5.84 -13.76 2.35
C VAL A 491 7.22 -14.28 1.92
N ALA A 492 7.99 -13.48 1.19
CA ALA A 492 9.41 -13.72 0.86
C ALA A 492 10.03 -12.42 0.32
N LEU A 493 11.31 -12.18 0.57
CA LEU A 493 11.99 -11.05 -0.05
C LEU A 493 12.18 -11.27 -1.57
N PRO A 494 12.04 -10.23 -2.40
CA PRO A 494 12.31 -10.36 -3.82
C PRO A 494 13.80 -10.67 -4.04
N VAL A 495 14.08 -11.67 -4.87
CA VAL A 495 15.45 -12.00 -5.29
C VAL A 495 15.90 -10.99 -6.34
N VAL A 496 16.58 -9.92 -5.90
CA VAL A 496 17.06 -8.85 -6.77
C VAL A 496 18.58 -8.93 -6.86
N ASN A 497 19.13 -9.05 -8.09
CA ASN A 497 20.58 -9.16 -8.35
C ASN A 497 21.25 -10.39 -7.70
N ALA A 498 20.64 -11.57 -7.77
CA ALA A 498 21.34 -12.81 -7.43
C ALA A 498 22.55 -12.99 -8.37
N THR A 499 23.74 -13.15 -7.80
CA THR A 499 24.94 -13.45 -8.56
C THR A 499 24.83 -14.87 -9.13
N ALA A 500 24.88 -15.01 -10.45
CA ALA A 500 24.87 -16.32 -11.10
C ALA A 500 26.13 -17.12 -10.73
N GLY A 501 25.95 -18.31 -10.15
CA GLY A 501 27.03 -19.18 -9.70
C GLY A 501 27.53 -18.84 -8.29
N LYS A 502 27.04 -19.56 -7.27
CA LYS A 502 27.62 -19.51 -5.93
C LYS A 502 28.90 -20.34 -5.94
N LEU A 503 30.04 -19.70 -6.24
CA LEU A 503 31.35 -20.31 -6.00
C LEU A 503 31.44 -20.64 -4.52
N LEU A 504 31.55 -21.92 -4.19
CA LEU A 504 31.74 -22.35 -2.81
C LEU A 504 33.19 -22.05 -2.44
N VAL A 505 33.46 -21.76 -1.16
CA VAL A 505 34.83 -21.50 -0.68
C VAL A 505 35.78 -22.68 -0.99
N GLN A 506 35.24 -23.89 -1.11
CA GLN A 506 35.97 -25.09 -1.51
C GLN A 506 36.40 -25.11 -3.00
N ASP A 507 35.81 -24.27 -3.84
CA ASP A 507 36.06 -24.22 -5.29
C ASP A 507 37.13 -23.18 -5.69
N ILE A 508 37.67 -22.43 -4.72
CA ILE A 508 38.71 -21.40 -4.93
C ILE A 508 40.08 -21.89 -4.45
N SER A 509 41.15 -21.33 -5.00
CA SER A 509 42.53 -21.73 -4.70
C SER A 509 42.87 -21.55 -3.22
N LYS A 510 43.83 -22.34 -2.73
CA LYS A 510 44.33 -22.22 -1.35
C LYS A 510 44.85 -20.82 -1.04
N LYS A 511 45.53 -20.18 -2.00
CA LYS A 511 46.02 -18.81 -1.89
C LYS A 511 44.87 -17.80 -1.75
N ALA A 512 43.79 -17.96 -2.51
CA ALA A 512 42.60 -17.11 -2.36
C ALA A 512 41.93 -17.30 -0.98
N GLN A 513 41.88 -18.53 -0.45
CA GLN A 513 41.35 -18.81 0.89
C GLN A 513 42.19 -18.15 2.01
N GLU A 514 43.52 -18.19 1.89
CA GLU A 514 44.44 -17.53 2.82
C GLU A 514 44.23 -16.00 2.81
N LEU A 515 44.21 -15.39 1.62
CA LEU A 515 43.96 -13.96 1.46
C LEU A 515 42.59 -13.54 2.02
N LEU A 516 41.53 -14.32 1.75
CA LEU A 516 40.19 -14.07 2.30
C LEU A 516 40.18 -14.12 3.84
N SER A 517 40.91 -15.08 4.42
CA SER A 517 41.00 -15.22 5.88
C SER A 517 41.70 -14.00 6.51
N GLU A 518 42.79 -13.53 5.90
CA GLU A 518 43.53 -12.34 6.34
C GLU A 518 42.72 -11.04 6.17
N LEU A 519 41.99 -10.88 5.06
CA LEU A 519 41.16 -9.70 4.80
C LEU A 519 39.96 -9.57 5.76
N THR A 520 39.56 -10.65 6.43
CA THR A 520 38.31 -10.74 7.21
C THR A 520 38.50 -10.97 8.71
N VAL A 521 39.73 -10.91 9.23
CA VAL A 521 40.05 -11.23 10.64
C VAL A 521 39.17 -10.46 11.65
N LEU A 522 38.98 -9.15 11.44
CA LEU A 522 38.18 -8.32 12.34
C LEU A 522 36.69 -8.49 12.06
N ASP A 523 36.31 -8.63 10.78
CA ASP A 523 34.92 -8.91 10.41
C ASP A 523 34.41 -10.21 11.04
N TRP A 524 35.24 -11.25 11.13
CA TRP A 524 34.91 -12.49 11.82
C TRP A 524 34.68 -12.27 13.32
N GLN A 525 35.54 -11.50 13.98
CA GLN A 525 35.38 -11.18 15.40
C GLN A 525 34.08 -10.41 15.67
N LEU A 526 33.76 -9.42 14.83
CA LEU A 526 32.50 -8.69 14.90
C LEU A 526 31.29 -9.59 14.62
N TYR A 527 31.37 -10.43 13.60
CA TYR A 527 30.30 -11.33 13.18
C TYR A 527 29.96 -12.35 14.28
N GLU A 528 30.97 -12.99 14.87
CA GLU A 528 30.78 -13.93 15.98
C GLU A 528 30.33 -13.23 17.27
N TYR A 529 30.83 -12.02 17.53
CA TYR A 529 30.32 -11.18 18.62
C TYR A 529 28.82 -10.92 18.46
N ALA A 530 28.38 -10.52 17.25
CA ALA A 530 26.99 -10.24 16.94
C ALA A 530 26.11 -11.49 17.10
N ARG A 531 26.53 -12.64 16.56
CA ARG A 531 25.81 -13.92 16.66
C ARG A 531 25.65 -14.36 18.11
N ASN A 532 26.72 -14.31 18.90
CA ASN A 532 26.68 -14.70 20.31
C ASN A 532 25.77 -13.80 21.14
N ARG A 533 25.71 -12.51 20.82
CA ARG A 533 24.80 -11.55 21.47
C ARG A 533 23.34 -11.82 21.10
N TYR A 534 23.06 -12.18 19.84
CA TYR A 534 21.71 -12.48 19.37
C TYR A 534 21.16 -13.78 19.94
N SER A 535 21.97 -14.86 19.95
CA SER A 535 21.58 -16.14 20.53
C SER A 535 21.21 -16.04 22.02
N LYS A 536 21.76 -15.06 22.75
CA LYS A 536 21.43 -14.79 24.16
C LYS A 536 20.14 -13.99 24.37
N ARG A 537 19.62 -13.30 23.35
CA ARG A 537 18.34 -12.54 23.42
C ARG A 537 17.11 -13.39 23.06
N VAL A 538 17.31 -14.54 22.40
CA VAL A 538 16.25 -15.43 21.90
C VAL A 538 15.91 -16.57 22.88
N GLN A 539 16.58 -16.65 24.05
CA GLN A 539 16.10 -17.54 25.11
C GLN A 539 14.90 -16.89 25.83
N PRO A 540 13.75 -17.58 25.92
CA PRO A 540 12.61 -17.06 26.66
C PRO A 540 12.97 -17.01 28.14
N GLY A 541 12.95 -15.80 28.70
CA GLY A 541 12.92 -15.56 30.14
C GLY A 541 11.49 -15.54 30.63
#